data_AF-A0A924RFQ7-F1
#
_entry.id   AF-A0A924RFQ7-F1
#
_cell.length_a   1.000
_cell.length_b   1.000
_cell.length_c   1.000
_cell.angle_alpha   90.00
_cell.angle_beta   90.00
_cell.angle_gamma   90.00
#
_symmetry.space_group_name_H-M   'P 1'
#
loop_
_entity.id
_entity.type
_entity.pdbx_description
1 polymer ?
#
loop_
_entity_poly.entity_id
_entity_poly.type
_entity_poly.pdbx_seq_one_letter_code
_entity_poly.pdbx_strand_id
1 'polypeptide(L)'
;MRRRATSFTRHAAQMVLDLLLPPQCLTCDAAVEAQGQFCAKCFKATSFISTPCCVSCGLAFTYFGQAGPDQICLTCTGNPPPWGEARAAMSYNDQAKKILLPFKHADRQEHASPLAAMMARAEIIVPV
;
A
#
# COMPACT_ATOMS: atom_id res chain seq x y z
N MET A 1 2.86 15.83 -32.11
CA MET A 1 2.17 14.74 -32.85
C MET A 1 3.11 13.54 -33.07
N ARG A 2 3.67 12.92 -32.01
CA ARG A 2 4.68 11.82 -32.10
C ARG A 2 4.64 10.84 -30.89
N ARG A 3 3.46 10.40 -30.44
CA ARG A 3 3.33 9.51 -29.25
C ARG A 3 2.54 8.20 -29.45
N ARG A 4 2.02 7.91 -30.64
CA ARG A 4 1.13 6.75 -30.86
C ARG A 4 1.82 5.44 -31.30
N ALA A 5 3.06 5.49 -31.80
CA ALA A 5 3.76 4.29 -32.30
C ALA A 5 4.45 3.43 -31.21
N THR A 6 4.56 3.94 -29.98
CA THR A 6 5.31 3.30 -28.88
C THR A 6 4.48 2.34 -28.02
N SER A 7 3.15 2.30 -28.16
CA SER A 7 2.31 1.47 -27.29
C SER A 7 2.31 -0.01 -27.69
N PHE A 8 2.33 -0.30 -29.00
CA PHE A 8 2.19 -1.67 -29.50
C PHE A 8 3.45 -2.51 -29.26
N THR A 9 4.64 -1.93 -29.51
CA THR A 9 5.92 -2.56 -29.22
C THR A 9 6.09 -2.83 -27.72
N ARG A 10 5.67 -1.88 -26.88
CA ARG A 10 5.68 -2.05 -25.42
C ARG A 10 4.73 -3.15 -24.95
N HIS A 11 3.54 -3.26 -25.55
CA HIS A 11 2.58 -4.32 -25.22
C HIS A 11 3.10 -5.70 -25.60
N ALA A 12 3.61 -5.85 -26.83
CA ALA A 12 4.18 -7.13 -27.28
C ALA A 12 5.37 -7.56 -26.41
N ALA A 13 6.25 -6.61 -26.05
CA ALA A 13 7.35 -6.87 -25.13
C ALA A 13 6.86 -7.30 -23.74
N GLN A 14 5.83 -6.64 -23.21
CA GLN A 14 5.25 -7.01 -21.91
C GLN A 14 4.63 -8.41 -21.96
N MET A 15 3.92 -8.79 -23.02
CA MET A 15 3.34 -10.13 -23.17
C MET A 15 4.43 -11.23 -23.22
N VAL A 16 5.55 -10.97 -23.90
CA VAL A 16 6.68 -11.90 -23.92
C VAL A 16 7.31 -12.01 -22.53
N LEU A 17 7.46 -10.89 -21.82
CA LEU A 17 7.95 -10.89 -20.44
C LEU A 17 7.01 -11.65 -19.52
N ASP A 18 5.70 -11.43 -19.59
CA ASP A 18 4.73 -12.11 -18.73
C ASP A 18 4.63 -13.62 -19.04
N LEU A 19 5.02 -14.05 -20.26
CA LEU A 19 5.15 -15.47 -20.59
C LEU A 19 6.42 -16.09 -19.97
N LEU A 20 7.54 -15.38 -19.98
CA LEU A 20 8.83 -15.87 -19.44
C LEU A 20 8.95 -15.69 -17.93
N LEU A 21 8.34 -14.64 -17.39
CA LEU A 21 8.38 -14.15 -16.02
C LEU A 21 6.94 -13.89 -15.57
N PRO A 22 6.16 -14.96 -15.33
CA PRO A 22 4.74 -14.82 -15.02
C PRO A 22 4.53 -13.95 -13.78
N PRO A 23 3.52 -13.07 -13.79
CA PRO A 23 3.19 -12.23 -12.64
C PRO A 23 2.82 -13.07 -11.43
N GLN A 24 3.50 -12.77 -10.33
CA GLN A 24 3.40 -13.50 -9.07
C GLN A 24 3.02 -12.55 -7.93
N CYS A 25 2.31 -13.11 -6.95
CA CYS A 25 1.91 -12.42 -5.73
C CYS A 25 3.16 -11.93 -4.98
N LEU A 26 3.12 -10.66 -4.55
CA LEU A 26 4.22 -9.99 -3.86
C LEU A 26 4.78 -10.70 -2.61
N THR A 27 4.05 -11.65 -2.02
CA THR A 27 4.43 -12.29 -0.75
C THR A 27 4.41 -13.81 -0.75
N CYS A 28 3.78 -14.46 -1.74
CA CYS A 28 3.57 -15.91 -1.69
C CYS A 28 3.71 -16.62 -3.05
N ASP A 29 4.16 -15.91 -4.08
CA ASP A 29 4.46 -16.44 -5.41
C ASP A 29 3.28 -17.09 -6.17
N ALA A 30 2.05 -16.97 -5.65
CA ALA A 30 0.85 -17.41 -6.35
C ALA A 30 0.62 -16.56 -7.61
N ALA A 31 0.13 -17.15 -8.70
CA ALA A 31 -0.17 -16.43 -9.93
C ALA A 31 -1.19 -15.29 -9.70
N VAL A 32 -0.93 -14.14 -10.31
CA VAL A 32 -1.78 -12.94 -10.28
C VAL A 32 -1.90 -12.36 -11.69
N GLU A 33 -2.79 -11.39 -11.91
CA GLU A 33 -3.04 -10.84 -13.25
C GLU A 33 -1.93 -9.88 -13.71
N ALA A 34 -1.32 -9.14 -12.78
CA ALA A 34 -0.27 -8.19 -13.09
C ALA A 34 0.80 -8.13 -12.00
N GLN A 35 2.02 -7.73 -12.41
CA GLN A 35 3.13 -7.49 -11.49
C GLN A 35 2.74 -6.43 -10.44
N GLY A 36 3.22 -6.63 -9.20
CA GLY A 36 2.92 -5.69 -8.11
C GLY A 36 1.57 -5.89 -7.43
N GLN A 37 0.90 -7.03 -7.65
CA GLN A 37 -0.38 -7.35 -7.02
C GLN A 37 -0.23 -8.38 -5.89
N PHE A 38 -1.22 -8.38 -5.00
CA PHE A 38 -1.45 -9.48 -4.06
C PHE A 38 -2.48 -10.45 -4.64
N CYS A 39 -2.30 -11.75 -4.39
CA CYS A 39 -3.41 -12.69 -4.56
C CYS A 39 -4.50 -12.42 -3.50
N ALA A 40 -5.73 -12.88 -3.73
CA ALA A 40 -6.87 -12.61 -2.85
C ALA A 40 -6.62 -12.96 -1.37
N LYS A 41 -5.93 -14.07 -1.10
CA LYS A 41 -5.57 -14.50 0.27
C LYS A 41 -4.61 -13.52 0.95
N CYS A 42 -3.56 -13.10 0.24
CA CYS A 42 -2.55 -12.18 0.75
C CYS A 42 -3.11 -10.76 0.90
N PHE A 43 -3.99 -10.35 -0.01
CA PHE A 43 -4.72 -9.09 0.09
C PHE A 43 -5.58 -9.07 1.37
N LYS A 44 -6.38 -10.12 1.61
CA LYS A 44 -7.24 -10.22 2.80
C LYS A 44 -6.44 -10.25 4.12
N ALA A 45 -5.25 -10.85 4.11
CA ALA A 45 -4.36 -10.88 5.26
C ALA A 45 -3.64 -9.53 5.51
N THR A 46 -3.59 -8.65 4.51
CA THR A 46 -2.99 -7.32 4.62
C THR A 46 -3.99 -6.37 5.24
N SER A 47 -3.67 -5.85 6.42
CA SER A 47 -4.55 -4.91 7.13
C SER A 47 -4.34 -3.50 6.59
N PHE A 48 -4.92 -3.20 5.43
CA PHE A 48 -4.91 -1.84 4.88
C PHE A 48 -5.62 -0.86 5.81
N ILE A 49 -5.06 0.35 5.93
CA ILE A 49 -5.66 1.42 6.71
C ILE A 49 -6.47 2.30 5.76
N SER A 50 -7.75 2.43 6.07
CA SER A 50 -8.67 3.37 5.42
C SER A 50 -9.33 4.25 6.49
N THR A 51 -10.10 5.26 6.06
CA THR A 51 -10.96 5.99 6.98
C THR A 51 -11.97 5.06 7.66
N PRO A 52 -12.34 5.36 8.92
CA PRO A 52 -11.87 6.48 9.74
C PRO A 52 -10.52 6.20 10.43
N CYS A 53 -9.62 7.20 10.48
CA CYS A 53 -8.32 7.10 11.15
C CYS A 53 -7.91 8.45 11.77
N CYS A 54 -6.97 8.42 12.73
CA CYS A 54 -6.52 9.63 13.40
C CYS A 54 -5.77 10.58 12.45
N VAL A 55 -6.19 11.84 12.36
CA VAL A 55 -5.53 12.84 11.49
C VAL A 55 -4.09 13.13 11.91
N SER A 56 -3.80 13.09 13.22
CA SER A 56 -2.45 13.40 13.73
C SER A 56 -1.47 12.22 13.62
N CYS A 57 -1.85 11.02 14.07
CA CYS A 57 -0.94 9.86 14.11
C CYS A 57 -1.23 8.75 13.11
N GLY A 58 -2.33 8.82 12.35
CA GLY A 58 -2.72 7.79 11.39
C GLY A 58 -3.27 6.50 11.99
N LEU A 59 -3.58 6.46 13.30
CA LEU A 59 -4.18 5.29 13.95
C LEU A 59 -5.51 4.93 13.30
N ALA A 60 -5.63 3.71 12.77
CA ALA A 60 -6.89 3.19 12.23
C ALA A 60 -7.93 2.99 13.34
N PHE A 61 -9.11 3.57 13.18
CA PHE A 61 -10.21 3.35 14.11
C PHE A 61 -11.00 2.09 13.73
N THR A 62 -11.43 1.33 14.73
CA THR A 62 -12.26 0.12 14.54
C THR A 62 -13.70 0.46 14.16
N TYR A 63 -14.21 1.60 14.64
CA TYR A 63 -15.55 2.11 14.34
C TYR A 63 -15.57 3.63 14.43
N PHE A 64 -16.54 4.26 13.73
CA PHE A 64 -16.64 5.73 13.64
C PHE A 64 -16.71 6.43 15.00
N GLY A 65 -17.36 5.82 16.01
CA GLY A 65 -17.46 6.38 17.36
C GLY A 65 -16.15 6.44 18.17
N GLN A 66 -15.04 5.87 17.68
CA GLN A 66 -13.72 6.04 18.32
C GLN A 66 -13.04 7.36 17.94
N ALA A 67 -13.49 8.00 16.86
CA ALA A 67 -12.99 9.29 16.46
C ALA A 67 -13.47 10.33 17.49
N GLY A 68 -12.51 11.00 18.14
CA GLY A 68 -12.81 12.19 18.93
C GLY A 68 -13.22 13.37 18.02
N PRO A 69 -13.41 14.56 18.61
CA PRO A 69 -13.51 15.80 17.84
C PRO A 69 -12.36 15.88 16.81
N ASP A 70 -12.67 16.35 15.61
CA ASP A 70 -11.72 16.51 14.50
C ASP A 70 -10.99 15.22 14.06
N GLN A 71 -11.59 14.05 14.35
CA GLN A 71 -10.99 12.74 14.05
C GLN A 71 -9.63 12.51 14.73
N ILE A 72 -9.45 13.04 15.94
CA ILE A 72 -8.22 12.85 16.73
C ILE A 72 -8.43 11.74 17.77
N CYS A 73 -7.43 10.87 17.94
CA CYS A 73 -7.47 9.83 18.97
C CYS A 73 -7.10 10.37 20.35
N LEU A 74 -7.59 9.72 21.42
CA LEU A 74 -7.36 10.15 22.80
C LEU A 74 -5.88 10.32 23.16
N THR A 75 -5.01 9.46 22.63
CA THR A 75 -3.56 9.56 22.84
C THR A 75 -2.98 10.86 22.27
N CYS A 76 -3.38 11.24 21.06
CA CYS A 76 -2.92 12.48 20.43
C CYS A 76 -3.51 13.73 21.10
N THR A 77 -4.73 13.64 21.65
CA THR A 77 -5.32 14.73 22.43
C THR A 77 -4.53 15.02 23.71
N GLY A 78 -4.13 13.97 24.44
CA GLY A 78 -3.40 14.12 25.71
C GLY A 78 -1.90 14.35 25.54
N ASN A 79 -1.31 13.82 24.47
CA ASN A 79 0.12 13.94 24.17
C ASN A 79 0.32 14.10 22.65
N PRO A 80 0.21 15.33 22.13
CA PRO A 80 0.39 15.60 20.72
C PRO A 80 1.79 15.19 20.24
N PRO A 81 1.91 14.45 19.12
CA PRO A 81 3.21 14.12 18.57
C PRO A 81 3.92 15.36 17.99
N PRO A 82 5.24 15.31 17.77
CA PRO A 82 6.02 16.45 17.24
C PRO A 82 5.82 16.70 15.73
N TRP A 83 4.91 15.99 15.06
CA TRP A 83 4.60 16.16 13.64
C TRP A 83 3.14 16.59 13.45
N GLY A 84 2.86 17.30 12.35
CA GLY A 84 1.50 17.76 12.05
C GLY A 84 0.55 16.62 11.73
N GLU A 85 0.92 15.78 10.77
CA GLU A 85 0.09 14.66 10.32
C GLU A 85 0.96 13.46 9.94
N ALA A 86 0.42 12.26 10.17
CA ALA A 86 1.01 11.01 9.73
C ALA A 86 -0.04 10.14 9.03
N ARG A 87 0.40 9.42 7.99
CA ARG A 87 -0.43 8.46 7.24
C ARG A 87 0.35 7.17 7.02
N ALA A 88 -0.38 6.06 7.03
CA ALA A 88 0.15 4.74 6.74
C ALA A 88 -0.81 4.00 5.80
N ALA A 89 -0.27 3.24 4.86
CA ALA A 89 -1.08 2.47 3.92
C ALA A 89 -1.66 1.19 4.53
N MET A 90 -0.98 0.63 5.54
CA MET A 90 -1.38 -0.61 6.20
C MET A 90 -0.83 -0.69 7.62
N SER A 91 -1.53 -1.41 8.49
CA SER A 91 -1.09 -1.76 9.82
C SER A 91 0.01 -2.81 9.74
N TYR A 92 1.01 -2.69 10.62
CA TYR A 92 2.10 -3.66 10.69
C TYR A 92 1.61 -4.97 11.33
N ASN A 93 1.46 -6.01 10.53
CA ASN A 93 1.08 -7.36 10.95
C ASN A 93 1.99 -8.42 10.28
N ASP A 94 1.72 -9.70 10.50
CA ASP A 94 2.55 -10.78 9.93
C ASP A 94 2.56 -10.81 8.40
N GLN A 95 1.51 -10.32 7.75
CA GLN A 95 1.47 -10.20 6.30
C GLN A 95 2.28 -9.00 5.80
N ALA A 96 2.17 -7.84 6.47
CA ALA A 96 2.97 -6.66 6.14
C ALA A 96 4.47 -6.92 6.29
N LYS A 97 4.88 -7.72 7.29
CA LYS A 97 6.28 -8.16 7.47
C LYS A 97 6.85 -8.83 6.22
N LYS A 98 6.06 -9.67 5.54
CA LYS A 98 6.50 -10.45 4.37
C LYS A 98 6.86 -9.59 3.16
N ILE A 99 6.36 -8.36 3.08
CA ILE A 99 6.72 -7.43 2.01
C ILE A 99 7.68 -6.33 2.49
N LEU A 100 7.52 -5.85 3.73
CA LEU A 100 8.34 -4.75 4.26
C LEU A 100 9.76 -5.18 4.63
N LEU A 101 9.94 -6.37 5.22
CA LEU A 101 11.26 -6.81 5.66
C LEU A 101 12.19 -7.15 4.48
N PRO A 102 11.74 -7.88 3.44
CA PRO A 102 12.61 -8.12 2.30
C PRO A 102 12.96 -6.83 1.55
N PHE A 103 12.04 -5.87 1.48
CA PHE A 103 12.32 -4.55 0.93
C PHE A 103 13.39 -3.79 1.76
N LYS A 104 13.27 -3.77 3.09
CA LYS A 104 14.21 -3.05 3.97
C LYS A 104 15.57 -3.73 4.14
N HIS A 105 15.61 -5.05 4.10
CA HIS A 105 16.75 -5.82 4.61
C HIS A 105 17.28 -6.89 3.65
N ALA A 106 16.59 -7.18 2.54
CA ALA A 106 16.99 -8.22 1.59
C ALA A 106 17.08 -7.71 0.14
N ASP A 107 17.19 -6.39 -0.04
CA ASP A 107 17.36 -5.72 -1.34
C ASP A 107 16.28 -6.08 -2.39
N ARG A 108 15.06 -6.39 -1.93
CA ARG A 108 13.91 -6.67 -2.80
C ARG A 108 13.27 -5.37 -3.29
N GLN A 109 14.00 -4.63 -4.13
CA GLN A 109 13.62 -3.30 -4.64
C GLN A 109 12.37 -3.31 -5.53
N GLU A 110 12.02 -4.46 -6.10
CA GLU A 110 10.78 -4.66 -6.85
C GLU A 110 9.51 -4.37 -6.02
N HIS A 111 9.60 -4.39 -4.68
CA HIS A 111 8.52 -4.01 -3.79
C HIS A 111 8.32 -2.49 -3.66
N ALA A 112 9.29 -1.67 -4.09
CA ALA A 112 9.25 -0.22 -3.92
C ALA A 112 8.05 0.42 -4.64
N SER A 113 7.85 0.08 -5.92
CA SER A 113 6.76 0.66 -6.73
C SER A 113 5.36 0.28 -6.19
N PRO A 114 5.07 -1.00 -5.89
CA PRO A 114 3.81 -1.37 -5.24
C PRO A 114 3.59 -0.70 -3.88
N LEU A 115 4.61 -0.63 -3.02
CA LEU A 115 4.51 0.03 -1.72
C LEU A 115 4.25 1.53 -1.87
N ALA A 116 4.94 2.20 -2.79
CA ALA A 116 4.71 3.61 -3.09
C ALA A 116 3.28 3.85 -3.62
N ALA A 117 2.77 2.98 -4.48
CA ALA A 117 1.39 3.06 -4.96
C ALA A 117 0.37 2.88 -3.83
N MET A 118 0.64 2.00 -2.86
CA MET A 118 -0.21 1.84 -1.67
C MET A 118 -0.17 3.08 -0.77
N MET A 119 1.00 3.71 -0.60
CA MET A 119 1.15 4.96 0.16
C MET A 119 0.41 6.11 -0.50
N ALA A 120 0.56 6.30 -1.82
CA ALA A 120 -0.16 7.34 -2.56
C ALA A 120 -1.69 7.18 -2.46
N ARG A 121 -2.19 5.95 -2.41
CA ARG A 121 -3.63 5.69 -2.23
C ARG A 121 -4.12 6.01 -0.82
N ALA A 122 -3.26 5.94 0.19
CA ALA A 122 -3.62 6.25 1.57
C ALA A 122 -3.85 7.75 1.79
N GLU A 123 -3.17 8.62 1.03
CA GLU A 123 -3.37 10.08 1.10
C GLU A 123 -4.75 10.52 0.58
N ILE A 124 -5.34 9.79 -0.36
CA ILE A 124 -6.58 10.19 -1.06
C ILE A 124 -7.82 10.11 -0.15
N ILE A 125 -7.75 9.43 1.00
CA ILE A 125 -8.94 9.01 1.76
C ILE A 125 -9.37 10.04 2.83
N VAL A 126 -8.57 11.06 3.15
CA VAL A 126 -8.95 12.12 4.11
C VAL A 126 -8.97 13.46 3.37
N PRO A 127 -10.13 14.10 3.13
CA PRO A 127 -10.14 15.48 2.66
C PRO A 127 -9.60 16.37 3.79
N VAL A 128 -8.50 17.06 3.51
CA VAL A 128 -8.07 18.24 4.30
C VAL A 128 -9.11 19.34 4.10
#